data_AF-A0A2E2D1G5-F1
#
_entry.id   AF-A0A2E2D1G5-F1
#
_cell.length_a   1.000
_cell.length_b   1.000
_cell.length_c   1.000
_cell.angle_alpha   90.00
_cell.angle_beta   90.00
_cell.angle_gamma   90.00
#
_symmetry.space_group_name_H-M   'P 1'
#
loop_
_entity.id
_entity.type
_entity.pdbx_description
1 polymer ?
#
loop_
_entity_poly.entity_id
_entity_poly.type
_entity_poly.pdbx_seq_one_letter_code
_entity_poly.pdbx_strand_id
1 'polypeptide(L)'
;MKKLYILIICFLALIAALLFRSIFFGEKSYGFKNQLKIENEAQQKINSELKEENKILEFEINNAKNSNDHVENFARENLNLSYPDEEFIIFDKEDKIEDEKR
;
A
#
# COMPACT_ATOMS: atom_id res chain seq x y z
N MET A 1 0.51 30.42 -61.07
CA MET A 1 1.10 29.08 -60.86
C MET A 1 2.10 29.04 -59.71
N LYS A 2 3.30 29.64 -59.80
CA LYS A 2 4.33 29.59 -58.73
C LYS A 2 3.86 30.09 -57.35
N LYS A 3 3.12 31.21 -57.29
CA LYS A 3 2.55 31.74 -56.04
C LYS A 3 1.53 30.80 -55.37
N LEU A 4 0.76 30.06 -56.17
CA LEU A 4 -0.22 29.08 -55.67
C LEU A 4 0.49 27.86 -55.06
N TYR A 5 1.56 27.37 -55.70
CA TYR A 5 2.39 26.30 -55.14
C TYR A 5 3.03 26.71 -53.80
N ILE A 6 3.53 27.94 -53.70
CA ILE A 6 4.10 28.46 -52.44
C ILE A 6 3.03 28.49 -51.33
N LEU A 7 1.82 28.96 -51.63
CA LEU A 7 0.70 28.96 -50.66
C LEU A 7 0.34 27.55 -50.21
N ILE A 8 0.27 26.59 -51.13
CA ILE A 8 -0.01 25.18 -50.82
C ILE A 8 1.09 24.59 -49.93
N ILE A 9 2.36 24.87 -50.22
CA ILE A 9 3.50 24.41 -49.41
C ILE A 9 3.46 25.02 -48.01
N CYS A 10 3.18 26.32 -47.88
CA CYS A 10 3.01 26.98 -46.58
C CYS A 10 1.87 26.36 -45.78
N PHE A 11 0.74 26.05 -46.43
CA PHE A 11 -0.39 25.41 -45.76
C PHE A 11 -0.07 24.00 -45.29
N LEU A 12 0.60 23.19 -46.12
CA LEU A 12 1.10 21.86 -45.75
C LEU A 12 2.11 21.91 -44.60
N ALA A 13 3.03 22.88 -44.63
CA ALA A 13 4.00 23.08 -43.56
C ALA A 13 3.32 23.46 -42.24
N LEU A 14 2.26 24.27 -42.29
CA LEU A 14 1.47 24.63 -41.12
C LEU A 14 0.72 23.43 -40.52
N ILE A 15 0.11 22.60 -41.37
CA ILE A 15 -0.51 21.33 -40.92
C ILE A 15 0.54 20.42 -40.28
N ALA A 16 1.70 20.25 -40.93
CA ALA A 16 2.78 19.43 -40.40
C ALA A 16 3.26 19.93 -39.03
N ALA A 17 3.42 21.25 -38.86
CA ALA A 17 3.82 21.85 -37.59
C ALA A 17 2.80 21.59 -36.46
N LEU A 18 1.50 21.69 -36.76
CA LEU A 18 0.43 21.39 -35.79
C LEU A 18 0.44 19.91 -35.38
N LEU A 19 0.64 19.00 -36.33
CA LEU A 19 0.74 17.56 -36.06
C LEU A 19 1.98 17.23 -35.23
N PHE A 20 3.14 17.82 -35.56
CA PHE A 20 4.37 17.68 -34.79
C PHE A 20 4.16 18.13 -33.33
N ARG A 21 3.57 19.31 -33.13
CA ARG A 21 3.26 19.79 -31.77
C ARG A 21 2.40 18.78 -31.00
N SER A 22 1.38 18.21 -31.64
CA SER A 22 0.50 17.22 -31.02
C SER A 22 1.20 15.90 -30.67
N ILE A 23 2.13 15.43 -31.50
CA ILE A 23 2.83 14.15 -31.30
C ILE A 23 3.87 14.25 -30.18
N PHE A 24 4.59 15.37 -30.11
CA PHE A 24 5.69 15.54 -29.16
C PHE A 24 5.25 16.16 -27.83
N PHE A 25 4.37 17.16 -27.86
CA PHE A 25 3.96 17.94 -26.67
C PHE A 25 2.47 17.81 -26.33
N GLY A 26 1.72 16.99 -27.05
CA GLY A 26 0.32 16.73 -26.72
C GLY A 26 0.16 15.76 -25.55
N GLU A 27 -1.01 15.73 -24.95
CA GLU A 27 -1.40 14.79 -23.88
C GLU A 27 -1.30 13.32 -24.31
N LYS A 28 -1.31 13.05 -25.61
CA LYS A 28 -1.13 11.71 -26.20
C LYS A 28 0.30 11.45 -26.67
N SER A 29 1.26 12.27 -26.22
CA SER A 29 2.67 12.10 -26.55
C SER A 29 3.20 10.77 -26.03
N TYR A 30 4.16 10.20 -26.75
CA TYR A 30 4.85 8.98 -26.34
C TYR A 30 5.54 9.12 -24.98
N GLY A 31 6.06 10.30 -24.66
CA GLY A 31 6.67 10.58 -23.36
C GLY A 31 5.65 10.51 -22.22
N PHE A 32 4.52 11.18 -22.39
CA PHE A 32 3.44 11.17 -21.40
C PHE A 32 2.86 9.78 -21.19
N LYS A 33 2.69 8.98 -22.25
CA LYS A 33 2.28 7.58 -22.14
C LYS A 33 3.24 6.75 -21.28
N ASN A 34 4.55 6.92 -21.47
CA ASN A 34 5.54 6.16 -20.71
C ASN A 34 5.53 6.58 -19.23
N GLN A 35 5.41 7.87 -18.96
CA GLN A 35 5.28 8.37 -17.59
C GLN A 35 4.02 7.83 -16.91
N LEU A 36 2.87 7.88 -17.60
CA LEU A 36 1.61 7.36 -17.08
C LEU A 36 1.67 5.84 -16.83
N LYS A 37 2.40 5.10 -17.68
CA LYS A 37 2.63 3.67 -17.47
C LYS A 37 3.43 3.42 -16.18
N ILE A 38 4.52 4.16 -15.97
CA ILE A 38 5.34 4.03 -14.75
C ILE A 38 4.52 4.36 -13.51
N GLU A 39 3.74 5.45 -13.55
CA GLU A 39 2.87 5.85 -12.44
C GLU A 39 1.80 4.78 -12.15
N ASN A 40 1.21 4.19 -13.20
CA ASN A 40 0.23 3.11 -13.04
C ASN A 40 0.87 1.87 -12.40
N GLU A 41 2.05 1.46 -12.86
CA GLU A 41 2.78 0.32 -12.30
C GLU A 41 3.14 0.54 -10.82
N ALA A 42 3.58 1.75 -10.47
CA ALA A 42 3.84 2.13 -9.08
C ALA A 42 2.56 2.07 -8.22
N GLN A 43 1.45 2.60 -8.73
CA GLN A 43 0.18 2.58 -8.02
C GLN A 43 -0.37 1.15 -7.86
N GLN A 44 -0.19 0.27 -8.84
CA GLN A 44 -0.56 -1.14 -8.73
C GLN A 44 0.21 -1.85 -7.63
N LYS A 45 1.51 -1.55 -7.49
CA LYS A 45 2.34 -2.11 -6.40
C LYS A 45 1.82 -1.67 -5.03
N ILE A 46 1.57 -0.38 -4.84
CA ILE A 46 1.01 0.16 -3.59
C ILE A 46 -0.34 -0.50 -3.27
N ASN A 47 -1.23 -0.60 -4.26
CA ASN A 47 -2.53 -1.23 -4.07
C ASN A 47 -2.41 -2.72 -3.69
N SER A 48 -1.42 -3.43 -4.23
CA SER A 48 -1.19 -4.84 -3.89
C SER A 48 -0.71 -5.00 -2.44
N GLU A 49 0.21 -4.14 -1.98
CA GLU A 49 0.73 -4.13 -0.61
C GLU A 49 -0.39 -3.82 0.40
N LEU A 50 -1.19 -2.78 0.15
CA LEU A 50 -2.33 -2.42 1.00
C LEU A 50 -3.38 -3.53 1.06
N LYS A 51 -3.58 -4.27 -0.04
CA LYS A 51 -4.53 -5.38 -0.06
C LYS A 51 -4.05 -6.56 0.80
N GLU A 52 -2.75 -6.82 0.82
CA GLU A 52 -2.15 -7.83 1.67
C GLU A 52 -2.24 -7.44 3.15
N GLU A 53 -1.92 -6.18 3.48
CA GLU A 53 -2.04 -5.65 4.84
C GLU A 53 -3.50 -5.72 5.34
N ASN A 54 -4.47 -5.31 4.52
CA ASN A 54 -5.88 -5.40 4.88
C ASN A 54 -6.32 -6.85 5.15
N LYS A 55 -5.78 -7.83 4.42
CA LYS A 55 -6.09 -9.25 4.64
C LYS A 55 -5.57 -9.73 5.99
N ILE A 56 -4.38 -9.30 6.39
CA ILE A 56 -3.79 -9.63 7.70
C ILE A 56 -4.64 -9.01 8.82
N LEU A 57 -4.96 -7.71 8.68
CA LEU A 57 -5.79 -7.00 9.65
C LEU A 57 -7.19 -7.64 9.78
N GLU A 58 -7.81 -8.04 8.66
CA GLU A 58 -9.10 -8.71 8.69
C GLU A 58 -9.03 -10.05 9.44
N PHE A 59 -7.96 -10.81 9.24
CA PHE A 59 -7.71 -12.05 9.98
C PHE A 59 -7.53 -11.79 11.48
N GLU A 60 -6.74 -10.79 11.86
CA GLU A 60 -6.53 -10.40 13.26
C GLU A 60 -7.83 -9.96 13.93
N ILE A 61 -8.61 -9.10 13.26
CA ILE A 61 -9.92 -8.65 13.76
C ILE A 61 -10.87 -9.84 13.94
N ASN A 62 -10.90 -10.76 12.97
CA ASN A 62 -11.76 -11.93 13.04
C ASN A 62 -11.38 -12.84 14.21
N ASN A 63 -10.08 -13.07 14.43
CA ASN A 63 -9.60 -13.83 15.58
C ASN A 63 -9.89 -13.13 16.91
N ALA A 64 -9.65 -11.83 17.00
CA ALA A 64 -9.93 -11.06 18.21
C ALA A 64 -11.42 -11.03 18.55
N LYS A 65 -12.31 -11.04 17.55
CA LYS A 65 -13.76 -11.07 17.76
C LYS A 65 -14.32 -12.45 18.09
N ASN A 66 -13.79 -13.50 17.49
CA ASN A 66 -14.42 -14.82 17.51
C ASN A 66 -13.66 -15.87 18.34
N SER A 67 -12.45 -15.57 18.81
CA SER A 67 -11.73 -16.45 19.73
C SER A 67 -11.84 -15.90 21.16
N ASN A 68 -12.57 -16.61 22.00
CA ASN A 68 -12.70 -16.29 23.42
C ASN A 68 -11.33 -16.30 24.12
N ASP A 69 -10.43 -17.18 23.68
CA ASP A 69 -9.06 -17.31 24.19
C ASP A 69 -8.20 -16.07 23.87
N HIS A 70 -8.42 -15.42 22.72
CA HIS A 70 -7.70 -14.18 22.38
C HIS A 70 -8.22 -12.99 23.18
N VAL A 71 -9.54 -12.90 23.38
CA VAL A 71 -10.15 -11.87 24.24
C VAL A 71 -9.66 -12.03 25.67
N GLU A 72 -9.61 -13.27 26.16
CA GLU A 72 -9.10 -13.59 27.50
C GLU A 72 -7.61 -13.24 27.64
N ASN A 73 -6.75 -13.68 26.73
CA ASN A 73 -5.32 -13.36 26.77
C ASN A 73 -5.07 -11.84 26.71
N PHE A 74 -5.79 -11.12 25.85
CA PHE A 74 -5.68 -9.65 25.80
C PHE A 74 -6.09 -9.00 27.13
N ALA A 75 -7.20 -9.45 27.72
CA ALA A 75 -7.69 -8.95 29.01
C ALA A 75 -6.69 -9.24 30.15
N ARG A 76 -6.05 -10.41 30.15
CA ARG A 76 -5.03 -10.80 31.13
C ARG A 76 -3.75 -9.98 30.97
N GLU A 77 -3.21 -9.87 29.77
CA GLU A 77 -1.90 -9.24 29.52
C GLU A 77 -1.92 -7.71 29.53
N ASN A 78 -2.98 -7.11 29.00
CA ASN A 78 -3.03 -5.65 28.78
C ASN A 78 -3.89 -4.91 29.80
N LEU A 79 -4.86 -5.59 30.43
CA LEU A 79 -5.80 -4.98 31.37
C LEU A 79 -5.68 -5.55 32.79
N ASN A 80 -4.78 -6.52 33.02
CA ASN A 80 -4.59 -7.22 34.29
C ASN A 80 -5.91 -7.76 34.88
N LEU A 81 -6.83 -8.19 34.00
CA LEU A 81 -8.10 -8.74 34.42
C LEU A 81 -7.97 -10.23 34.73
N SER A 82 -8.68 -10.66 35.76
CA SER A 82 -8.80 -12.06 36.16
C SER A 82 -10.24 -12.41 36.49
N TYR A 83 -10.57 -13.70 36.49
CA TYR A 83 -11.86 -14.13 37.00
C TYR A 83 -11.93 -13.97 38.52
N PRO A 84 -13.12 -13.71 39.12
CA PRO A 84 -13.27 -13.56 40.57
C PRO A 84 -12.86 -14.80 41.38
N ASP A 85 -12.93 -15.97 40.76
CA ASP A 85 -12.72 -17.27 41.41
C ASP A 85 -11.33 -17.88 41.10
N GLU A 86 -10.42 -17.06 40.56
CA GLU A 86 -9.13 -17.51 40.03
C GLU A 86 -7.97 -17.13 40.97
N GLU A 87 -7.11 -18.11 41.27
CA GLU A 87 -5.91 -17.90 42.11
C GLU A 87 -4.67 -17.72 41.23
N PHE A 88 -3.88 -16.67 41.48
CA PHE A 88 -2.62 -16.40 40.77
C PHE A 88 -1.42 -16.65 41.66
N ILE A 89 -0.40 -17.27 41.10
CA ILE A 89 0.91 -17.42 41.72
C ILE A 89 1.82 -16.36 41.13
N ILE A 90 2.16 -15.36 41.93
CA ILE A 90 3.15 -14.34 41.56
C ILE A 90 4.50 -14.81 42.09
N PHE A 91 5.47 -14.97 41.21
CA PHE A 91 6.85 -15.25 41.61
C PHE A 91 7.59 -13.94 41.76
N ASP A 92 8.04 -13.63 42.97
CA ASP A 92 8.97 -12.53 43.19
C ASP A 92 10.32 -12.86 42.50
N LYS A 93 10.91 -11.88 41.82
CA LYS A 93 12.12 -12.08 41.01
C LYS A 93 13.35 -12.52 41.81
N GLU A 94 13.28 -12.52 43.13
CA GLU A 94 14.41 -12.80 44.03
C GLU A 94 14.55 -14.29 44.43
N ASP A 95 13.59 -15.17 44.11
CA ASP A 95 13.63 -16.58 44.52
C ASP A 95 14.27 -17.54 43.49
N LYS A 96 15.09 -17.02 42.56
CA LYS A 96 15.83 -17.86 41.58
C LYS A 96 17.27 -18.18 41.99
N ILE A 97 17.54 -18.36 43.28
CA ILE A 97 18.86 -18.81 43.74
C ILE A 97 18.69 -19.81 44.90
N GLU A 98 18.19 -21.02 44.66
CA GLU A 98 18.63 -22.16 45.52
C GLU A 98 18.41 -23.58 44.96
N ASP A 99 17.57 -23.81 43.95
CA ASP A 99 17.22 -25.20 43.59
C ASP A 99 18.12 -25.90 42.56
N GLU A 100 19.25 -25.31 42.14
CA GLU A 100 20.18 -25.96 41.20
C GLU A 100 21.35 -26.73 41.87
N LYS A 101 21.23 -27.04 43.17
CA LYS A 101 22.17 -27.92 43.87
C LYS A 101 21.45 -29.03 44.65
N ARG A 102 21.07 -30.10 43.95
CA ARG A 102 21.06 -31.46 44.52
C ARG A 102 21.09 -32.54 43.45
#